data_AF-A0A973JL73-F1
#
_entry.id   AF-A0A973JL73-F1
#
_cell.length_a   1.000
_cell.length_b   1.000
_cell.length_c   1.000
_cell.angle_alpha   90.00
_cell.angle_beta   90.00
_cell.angle_gamma   90.00
#
_symmetry.space_group_name_H-M   'P 1'
#
loop_
_entity.id
_entity.type
_entity.pdbx_description
1 polymer ?
#
loop_
_entity_poly.entity_id
_entity_poly.type
_entity_poly.pdbx_seq_one_letter_code
_entity_poly.pdbx_strand_id
1 'polypeptide(L)'
;MGGPAAVDAAALNRAGYLTSAQGLRDTLEQAPVELFTDDEAAVFSEIDALWADFFVADDQVVALYQKGTPASLDQADAAIIDVVYPIYNQIWELTAQLLSSLVDRSAAVQAQVAASQQQLQLINILAVVIGAAAVALFALRAGRRSRASLMAVQNALEGMGRGDLTVSAGVTGHDEVGQMAAALTRAQTSLRSTLAGVAEASTMLAAASEEMTAAGLQVTQGAEETSAQAGVVAAAAEQVSRNVQTV
;
A
#
# COMPACT_ATOMS: atom_id res chain seq x y z
N MET A 1 55.07 57.85 -5.46
CA MET A 1 54.35 58.10 -4.20
C MET A 1 54.75 56.98 -3.27
N GLY A 2 55.54 57.29 -2.26
CA GLY A 2 56.17 56.31 -1.37
C GLY A 2 57.04 57.03 -0.34
N GLY A 3 57.69 56.28 0.55
CA GLY A 3 58.54 56.83 1.62
C GLY A 3 57.87 56.82 3.00
N PRO A 4 58.53 57.38 4.03
CA PRO A 4 58.20 57.09 5.43
C PRO A 4 56.76 57.42 5.84
N ALA A 5 56.20 58.53 5.34
CA ALA A 5 54.83 58.95 5.64
C ALA A 5 53.76 58.03 5.04
N ALA A 6 54.06 57.33 3.95
CA ALA A 6 53.11 56.43 3.28
C ALA A 6 52.98 55.08 4.01
N VAL A 7 54.03 54.69 4.74
CA VAL A 7 54.11 53.41 5.46
C VAL A 7 54.02 53.58 6.99
N ASP A 8 53.75 54.79 7.46
CA ASP A 8 53.44 55.07 8.86
C ASP A 8 52.17 54.31 9.25
N ALA A 9 52.20 53.57 10.37
CA ALA A 9 51.07 52.78 10.83
C ALA A 9 49.82 53.63 11.16
N ALA A 10 50.00 54.91 11.48
CA ALA A 10 48.91 55.87 11.70
C ALA A 10 48.41 56.51 10.40
N ALA A 11 49.10 56.33 9.27
CA ALA A 11 48.60 56.77 7.98
C ALA A 11 47.33 55.98 7.62
N LEU A 12 46.29 56.70 7.20
CA LEU A 12 44.95 56.14 6.98
C LEU A 12 44.95 54.87 6.11
N ASN A 13 45.71 54.86 5.01
CA ASN A 13 45.79 53.71 4.12
C ASN A 13 46.50 52.51 4.75
N ARG A 14 47.59 52.74 5.50
CA ARG A 14 48.33 51.65 6.17
C ARG A 14 47.52 51.07 7.32
N ALA A 15 46.87 51.92 8.13
CA ALA A 15 45.99 51.47 9.20
C ALA A 15 44.82 50.60 8.68
N GLY A 16 44.19 51.02 7.57
CA GLY A 16 43.13 50.25 6.91
C GLY A 16 43.63 48.90 6.36
N TYR A 17 44.80 48.90 5.73
CA TYR A 17 45.45 47.66 5.28
C TYR A 17 45.75 46.72 6.45
N LEU A 18 46.35 47.19 7.54
CA LEU A 18 46.69 46.36 8.70
C LEU A 18 45.46 45.72 9.34
N THR A 19 44.34 46.45 9.40
CA THR A 19 43.05 45.90 9.83
C THR A 19 42.59 44.77 8.90
N SER A 20 42.67 44.98 7.59
CA SER A 20 42.26 43.98 6.60
C SER A 20 43.16 42.74 6.62
N ALA A 21 44.47 42.94 6.78
CA ALA A 21 45.46 41.88 6.92
C ALA A 21 45.19 41.02 8.16
N GLN A 22 44.82 41.65 9.29
CA GLN A 22 44.44 40.89 10.48
C GLN A 22 43.16 40.08 10.26
N GLY A 23 42.12 40.69 9.68
CA GLY A 23 40.88 39.97 9.37
C GLY A 23 41.10 38.78 8.42
N LEU A 24 42.03 38.90 7.48
CA LEU A 24 42.43 37.80 6.60
C LEU A 24 43.13 36.68 7.38
N ARG A 25 44.08 37.00 8.27
CA ARG A 25 44.72 35.99 9.13
C ARG A 25 43.70 35.22 9.97
N ASP A 26 42.76 35.95 10.58
CA ASP A 26 41.70 35.35 11.39
C ASP A 26 40.82 34.42 10.53
N THR A 27 40.56 34.80 9.27
CA THR A 27 39.79 33.99 8.31
C THR A 27 40.54 32.72 7.91
N LEU A 28 41.85 32.82 7.65
CA LEU A 28 42.68 31.66 7.31
C LEU A 28 42.77 30.68 8.48
N GLU A 29 42.93 31.18 9.71
CA GLU A 29 42.99 30.36 10.93
C GLU A 29 41.66 29.64 11.22
N GLN A 30 40.53 30.28 10.92
CA GLN A 30 39.18 29.75 11.18
C GLN A 30 38.59 28.98 9.98
N ALA A 31 39.35 28.77 8.92
CA ALA A 31 38.87 28.05 7.75
C ALA A 31 38.48 26.61 8.13
N PRO A 32 37.29 26.12 7.73
CA PRO A 32 36.81 24.78 8.06
C PRO A 32 37.49 23.72 7.19
N VAL A 33 38.80 23.55 7.35
CA VAL A 33 39.64 22.66 6.55
C VAL A 33 39.21 21.20 6.65
N GLU A 34 38.49 20.81 7.69
CA GLU A 34 37.90 19.48 7.85
C GLU A 34 36.79 19.16 6.83
N LEU A 35 36.24 20.17 6.16
CA LEU A 35 35.22 20.00 5.11
C LEU A 35 35.83 19.89 3.70
N PHE A 36 37.13 20.18 3.57
CA PHE A 36 37.85 20.13 2.32
C PHE A 36 38.18 18.68 1.93
N THR A 37 38.32 18.46 0.63
CA THR A 37 38.98 17.23 0.14
C THR A 37 40.48 17.32 0.41
N ASP A 38 41.18 16.20 0.30
CA ASP A 38 42.65 16.18 0.43
C ASP A 38 43.32 17.18 -0.53
N ASP A 39 42.83 17.28 -1.79
CA ASP A 39 43.34 18.22 -2.79
C ASP A 39 43.05 19.69 -2.43
N GLU A 40 41.84 19.99 -1.96
CA GLU A 40 41.47 21.35 -1.55
C GLU A 40 42.22 21.79 -0.29
N ALA A 41 42.44 20.87 0.64
CA ALA A 41 43.23 21.12 1.84
C ALA A 41 44.70 21.40 1.47
N ALA A 42 45.24 20.69 0.46
CA ALA A 42 46.58 20.96 -0.06
C ALA A 42 46.67 22.35 -0.72
N VAL A 43 45.71 22.70 -1.59
CA VAL A 43 45.64 24.03 -2.22
C VAL A 43 45.47 25.14 -1.18
N PHE A 44 44.61 24.94 -0.19
CA PHE A 44 44.41 25.90 0.89
C PHE A 44 45.68 26.09 1.73
N SER A 45 46.40 25.00 2.04
CA SER A 45 47.69 25.08 2.75
C SER A 45 48.73 25.88 1.97
N GLU A 46 48.72 25.80 0.64
CA GLU A 46 49.62 26.58 -0.22
C GLU A 46 49.21 28.07 -0.25
N ILE A 47 47.91 28.37 -0.29
CA ILE A 47 47.38 29.74 -0.16
C ILE A 47 47.79 30.36 1.18
N ASP A 48 47.65 29.62 2.29
CA ASP A 48 48.02 30.08 3.62
C ASP A 48 49.53 30.39 3.72
N ALA A 49 50.37 29.49 3.20
CA ALA A 49 51.81 29.70 3.12
C ALA A 49 52.18 30.94 2.30
N LEU A 50 51.55 31.14 1.14
CA LEU A 50 51.79 32.30 0.29
C LEU A 50 51.35 33.61 0.95
N TRP A 51 50.26 33.61 1.74
CA TRP A 51 49.87 34.78 2.52
C TRP A 51 50.87 35.09 3.64
N ALA A 52 51.44 34.07 4.28
CA ALA A 52 52.52 34.27 5.24
C ALA A 52 53.74 34.92 4.57
N ASP A 53 54.15 34.43 3.39
CA ASP A 53 55.24 34.99 2.60
C ASP A 53 54.94 36.42 2.13
N PHE A 54 53.69 36.69 1.73
CA PHE A 54 53.23 38.03 1.35
C PHE A 54 53.38 39.02 2.51
N PHE A 55 52.97 38.65 3.72
CA PHE A 55 53.10 39.53 4.89
C PHE A 55 54.56 39.81 5.25
N VAL A 56 55.44 38.81 5.13
CA VAL A 56 56.88 39.00 5.31
C VAL A 56 57.45 39.97 4.25
N ALA A 57 57.03 39.83 2.99
CA ALA A 57 57.47 40.71 1.91
C ALA A 57 56.95 42.15 2.10
N ASP A 58 55.71 42.33 2.54
CA ASP A 58 55.13 43.63 2.89
C ASP A 58 55.92 44.32 4.01
N ASP A 59 56.28 43.60 5.08
CA ASP A 59 57.10 44.15 6.17
C ASP A 59 58.50 44.59 5.69
N GLN A 60 59.11 43.83 4.77
CA GLN A 60 60.40 44.21 4.16
C GLN A 60 60.29 45.47 3.30
N VAL A 61 59.24 45.56 2.47
CA VAL A 61 58.95 46.75 1.64
C VAL A 61 58.70 47.97 2.52
N VAL A 62 57.94 47.83 3.60
CA VAL A 62 57.71 48.90 4.59
C VAL A 62 59.03 49.36 5.21
N ALA A 63 59.88 48.44 5.66
CA ALA A 63 61.18 48.77 6.24
C ALA A 63 62.10 49.51 5.26
N LEU A 64 62.02 49.21 3.96
CA LEU A 64 62.77 49.91 2.91
C LEU A 64 62.23 51.32 2.66
N TYR A 65 60.91 51.50 2.61
CA TYR A 65 60.29 52.82 2.49
C TYR A 65 60.55 53.72 3.70
N GLN A 66 60.61 53.16 4.91
CA GLN A 66 60.92 53.91 6.15
C GLN A 66 62.32 54.52 6.15
N LYS A 67 63.29 53.92 5.44
CA LYS A 67 64.66 54.48 5.33
C LYS A 67 64.69 55.79 4.53
N GLY A 68 63.78 55.99 3.59
CA GLY A 68 63.58 57.25 2.86
C GLY A 68 64.72 57.72 1.94
N THR A 69 65.75 56.89 1.70
CA THR A 69 66.85 57.20 0.78
C THR A 69 66.51 56.82 -0.66
N PRO A 70 67.02 57.49 -1.70
CA PRO A 70 66.73 57.10 -3.09
C PRO A 70 66.97 55.61 -3.38
N ALA A 71 68.12 55.07 -2.94
CA ALA A 71 68.44 53.66 -3.13
C ALA A 71 67.48 52.69 -2.40
N SER A 72 66.97 53.06 -1.21
CA SER A 72 66.01 52.22 -0.49
C SER A 72 64.61 52.30 -1.09
N LEU A 73 64.23 53.43 -1.70
CA LEU A 73 62.98 53.56 -2.44
C LEU A 73 63.01 52.69 -3.70
N ASP A 74 64.11 52.72 -4.47
CA ASP A 74 64.28 51.88 -5.66
C ASP A 74 64.24 50.37 -5.31
N GLN A 75 64.85 49.98 -4.18
CA GLN A 75 64.78 48.61 -3.67
C GLN A 75 63.36 48.21 -3.23
N ALA A 76 62.60 49.11 -2.62
CA ALA A 76 61.22 48.85 -2.23
C ALA A 76 60.33 48.65 -3.46
N ASP A 77 60.44 49.53 -4.45
CA ASP A 77 59.69 49.46 -5.70
C ASP A 77 60.01 48.17 -6.47
N ALA A 78 61.29 47.78 -6.53
CA ALA A 78 61.71 46.51 -7.13
C ALA A 78 61.14 45.30 -6.37
N ALA A 79 61.18 45.29 -5.03
CA ALA A 79 60.62 44.20 -4.23
C ALA A 79 59.11 44.03 -4.43
N ILE A 80 58.36 45.13 -4.63
CA ILE A 80 56.93 45.04 -4.98
C ILE A 80 56.73 44.29 -6.30
N ILE A 81 57.51 44.65 -7.32
CA ILE A 81 57.35 44.11 -8.67
C ILE A 81 57.86 42.66 -8.75
N ASP A 82 59.03 42.39 -8.19
CA ASP A 82 59.75 41.13 -8.38
C ASP A 82 59.39 40.06 -7.33
N VAL A 83 58.81 40.46 -6.19
CA VAL A 83 58.46 39.55 -5.09
C VAL A 83 56.97 39.59 -4.78
N VAL A 84 56.44 40.76 -4.44
CA VAL A 84 55.05 40.88 -3.96
C VAL A 84 54.03 40.53 -5.06
N TYR A 85 54.20 41.04 -6.28
CA TYR A 85 53.28 40.75 -7.39
C TYR A 85 53.25 39.26 -7.77
N PRO A 86 54.38 38.55 -7.93
CA PRO A 86 54.35 37.11 -8.16
C PRO A 86 53.64 36.31 -7.07
N ILE A 87 53.85 36.63 -5.79
CA ILE A 87 53.16 35.97 -4.67
C ILE A 87 51.66 36.22 -4.78
N TYR A 88 51.25 37.47 -4.97
CA TYR A 88 49.84 37.84 -5.07
C TYR A 88 49.13 37.15 -6.25
N ASN A 89 49.80 37.04 -7.40
CA ASN A 89 49.26 36.32 -8.56
C ASN A 89 49.05 34.83 -8.29
N GLN A 90 49.98 34.17 -7.56
CA GLN A 90 49.82 32.76 -7.18
C GLN A 90 48.67 32.57 -6.20
N ILE A 91 48.55 33.46 -5.21
CA ILE A 91 47.41 33.47 -4.28
C ILE A 91 46.10 33.58 -5.05
N TRP A 92 46.01 34.51 -6.01
CA TRP A 92 44.82 34.71 -6.82
C TRP A 92 44.43 33.44 -7.59
N GLU A 93 45.40 32.81 -8.28
CA GLU A 93 45.17 31.60 -9.07
C GLU A 93 44.70 30.44 -8.21
N LEU A 94 45.39 30.17 -7.10
CA LEU A 94 45.03 29.08 -6.18
C LEU A 94 43.69 29.33 -5.48
N THR A 95 43.40 30.59 -5.13
CA THR A 95 42.09 30.95 -4.57
C THR A 95 40.97 30.73 -5.60
N ALA A 96 41.19 31.08 -6.87
CA ALA A 96 40.24 30.81 -7.94
C ALA A 96 40.04 29.31 -8.17
N GLN A 97 41.12 28.52 -8.12
CA GLN A 97 41.06 27.06 -8.20
C GLN A 97 40.25 26.46 -7.04
N LEU A 98 40.52 26.87 -5.80
CA LEU A 98 39.80 26.40 -4.62
C LEU A 98 38.31 26.75 -4.70
N LEU A 99 37.98 28.00 -5.08
CA LEU A 99 36.60 28.43 -5.25
C LEU A 99 35.88 27.64 -6.35
N SER A 100 36.54 27.35 -7.47
CA SER A 100 35.97 26.52 -8.54
C SER A 100 35.63 25.11 -8.04
N SER A 101 36.55 24.47 -7.32
CA SER A 101 36.33 23.13 -6.75
C SER A 101 35.13 23.10 -5.80
N LEU A 102 35.05 24.08 -4.90
CA LEU A 102 33.94 24.20 -3.93
C LEU A 102 32.60 24.43 -4.63
N VAL A 103 32.56 25.26 -5.67
CA VAL A 103 31.35 25.53 -6.47
C VAL A 103 30.92 24.27 -7.23
N ASP A 104 31.85 23.58 -7.88
CA ASP A 104 31.56 22.37 -8.66
C ASP A 104 31.03 21.24 -7.75
N ARG A 105 31.64 21.07 -6.58
CA ARG A 105 31.15 20.11 -5.57
C ARG A 105 29.76 20.47 -5.05
N SER A 106 29.52 21.75 -4.75
CA SER A 106 28.19 22.22 -4.32
C SER A 106 27.12 21.93 -5.39
N ALA A 107 27.44 22.19 -6.66
CA ALA A 107 26.55 21.89 -7.79
C ALA A 107 26.30 20.38 -7.94
N ALA A 108 27.35 19.55 -7.80
CA ALA A 108 27.22 18.09 -7.87
C ALA A 108 26.34 17.53 -6.73
N VAL A 109 26.51 18.03 -5.50
CA VAL A 109 25.67 17.64 -4.36
C VAL A 109 24.21 18.03 -4.60
N GLN A 110 23.94 19.24 -5.11
CA GLN A 110 22.58 19.68 -5.44
C GLN A 110 21.94 18.80 -6.52
N ALA A 111 22.68 18.45 -7.57
CA ALA A 111 22.22 17.55 -8.63
C ALA A 111 21.90 16.15 -8.08
N GLN A 112 22.74 15.62 -7.18
CA GLN A 112 22.52 14.32 -6.54
C GLN A 112 21.28 14.34 -5.65
N VAL A 113 21.07 15.40 -4.88
CA VAL A 113 19.85 15.58 -4.07
C VAL A 113 18.62 15.62 -4.98
N ALA A 114 18.63 16.37 -6.07
CA ALA A 114 17.51 16.44 -7.01
C ALA A 114 17.19 15.07 -7.65
N ALA A 115 18.22 14.33 -8.07
CA ALA A 115 18.07 12.99 -8.62
C ALA A 115 17.49 12.00 -7.59
N SER A 116 17.98 12.06 -6.34
CA SER A 116 17.46 11.22 -5.25
C SER A 116 16.00 11.50 -4.93
N GLN A 117 15.57 12.77 -4.99
CA GLN A 117 14.16 13.15 -4.81
C GLN A 117 13.27 12.59 -5.92
N GLN A 118 13.70 12.66 -7.18
CA GLN A 118 12.97 12.07 -8.30
C GLN A 118 12.82 10.55 -8.14
N GLN A 119 13.89 9.87 -7.71
CA GLN A 119 13.86 8.43 -7.48
C GLN A 119 12.90 8.05 -6.34
N LEU A 120 12.94 8.78 -5.22
CA LEU A 120 12.01 8.56 -4.10
C LEU A 120 10.57 8.84 -4.49
N GLN A 121 10.32 9.86 -5.31
CA GLN A 121 8.99 10.17 -5.82
C GLN A 121 8.46 9.03 -6.71
N LEU A 122 9.28 8.49 -7.61
CA LEU A 122 8.91 7.34 -8.44
C LEU A 122 8.60 6.09 -7.60
N ILE A 123 9.44 5.79 -6.60
CA ILE A 123 9.21 4.67 -5.67
C ILE A 123 7.87 4.84 -4.93
N ASN A 124 7.59 6.05 -4.43
CA ASN A 124 6.32 6.35 -3.75
C ASN A 124 5.11 6.21 -4.68
N ILE A 125 5.18 6.72 -5.92
CA ILE A 125 4.12 6.56 -6.91
C ILE A 125 3.86 5.08 -7.20
N LEU A 126 4.91 4.29 -7.41
CA LEU A 126 4.78 2.85 -7.65
C LEU A 126 4.19 2.12 -6.45
N ALA A 127 4.61 2.45 -5.22
CA ALA A 127 4.06 1.87 -4.01
C ALA A 127 2.55 2.16 -3.86
N VAL A 128 2.11 3.39 -4.15
CA VAL A 128 0.69 3.77 -4.14
C VAL A 128 -0.08 3.03 -5.22
N VAL A 129 0.43 2.95 -6.46
CA VAL A 129 -0.24 2.25 -7.57
C VAL A 129 -0.38 0.76 -7.28
N ILE A 130 0.67 0.10 -6.78
CA ILE A 130 0.64 -1.32 -6.40
C ILE A 130 -0.34 -1.55 -5.26
N GLY A 131 -0.31 -0.68 -4.23
CA GLY A 131 -1.26 -0.74 -3.12
C GLY A 131 -2.72 -0.62 -3.58
N ALA A 132 -3.01 0.35 -4.43
CA ALA A 132 -4.34 0.54 -5.00
C ALA A 132 -4.79 -0.65 -5.86
N ALA A 133 -3.90 -1.20 -6.68
CA ALA A 133 -4.18 -2.38 -7.50
C ALA A 133 -4.47 -3.62 -6.64
N ALA A 134 -3.72 -3.83 -5.55
CA ALA A 134 -3.94 -4.92 -4.62
C ALA A 134 -5.30 -4.82 -3.91
N VAL A 135 -5.66 -3.61 -3.44
CA VAL A 135 -6.98 -3.34 -2.84
C VAL A 135 -8.10 -3.58 -3.84
N ALA A 136 -7.96 -3.09 -5.07
CA ALA A 136 -8.95 -3.29 -6.13
C ALA A 136 -9.12 -4.78 -6.47
N LEU A 137 -8.01 -5.52 -6.61
CA LEU A 137 -8.04 -6.96 -6.88
C LEU A 137 -8.73 -7.73 -5.75
N PHE A 138 -8.41 -7.40 -4.50
CA PHE A 138 -9.03 -8.01 -3.33
C PHE A 138 -10.53 -7.73 -3.29
N ALA A 139 -10.94 -6.48 -3.47
CA ALA A 139 -12.34 -6.07 -3.50
C ALA A 139 -13.13 -6.77 -4.62
N LEU A 140 -12.55 -6.85 -5.83
CA LEU A 140 -13.17 -7.56 -6.96
C LEU A 140 -13.33 -9.06 -6.68
N ARG A 141 -12.32 -9.70 -6.07
CA ARG A 141 -12.35 -11.13 -5.76
C ARG A 141 -13.36 -11.44 -4.64
N ALA A 142 -13.37 -10.64 -3.58
CA ALA A 142 -14.34 -10.75 -2.50
C ALA A 142 -15.77 -10.54 -3.02
N GLY A 143 -16.00 -9.46 -3.78
CA GLY A 143 -17.30 -9.15 -4.36
C GLY A 143 -17.81 -10.23 -5.31
N ARG A 144 -16.95 -10.79 -6.17
CA ARG A 144 -17.31 -11.93 -7.04
C ARG A 144 -17.69 -13.17 -6.24
N ARG A 145 -16.94 -13.50 -5.19
CA ARG A 145 -17.21 -14.66 -4.33
C ARG A 145 -18.55 -14.50 -3.61
N SER A 146 -18.81 -13.35 -3.01
CA SER A 146 -20.08 -13.09 -2.31
C SER A 146 -21.27 -13.16 -3.26
N ARG A 147 -21.17 -12.56 -4.45
CA ARG A 147 -22.23 -12.65 -5.48
C ARG A 147 -22.48 -14.09 -5.92
N ALA A 148 -21.44 -14.89 -6.15
CA ALA A 148 -21.59 -16.28 -6.54
C ALA A 148 -22.31 -17.11 -5.47
N SER A 149 -21.92 -16.95 -4.19
CA SER A 149 -22.58 -17.65 -3.08
C SER A 149 -24.06 -17.25 -2.92
N LEU A 150 -24.36 -15.94 -3.03
CA LEU A 150 -25.75 -15.45 -2.95
C LEU A 150 -26.61 -15.99 -4.10
N MET A 151 -26.10 -15.97 -5.33
CA MET A 151 -26.80 -16.53 -6.49
C MET A 151 -27.04 -18.04 -6.35
N ALA A 152 -26.08 -18.78 -5.77
CA ALA A 152 -26.24 -20.21 -5.55
C ALA A 152 -27.34 -20.52 -4.52
N VAL A 153 -27.41 -19.75 -3.42
CA VAL A 153 -28.50 -19.84 -2.43
C VAL A 153 -29.84 -19.44 -3.06
N GLN A 154 -29.88 -18.36 -3.84
CA GLN A 154 -31.08 -17.93 -4.56
C GLN A 154 -31.60 -19.04 -5.48
N ASN A 155 -30.72 -19.63 -6.31
CA ASN A 155 -31.10 -20.69 -7.24
C ASN A 155 -31.68 -21.92 -6.52
N ALA A 156 -31.11 -22.30 -5.38
CA ALA A 156 -31.62 -23.41 -4.57
C ALA A 156 -32.98 -23.11 -3.93
N LEU A 157 -33.19 -21.87 -3.49
CA LEU A 157 -34.49 -21.38 -3.00
C LEU A 157 -35.55 -21.38 -4.10
N GLU A 158 -35.21 -20.88 -5.29
CA GLU A 158 -36.10 -20.88 -6.46
C GLU A 158 -36.44 -22.31 -6.93
N GLY A 159 -35.49 -23.25 -6.83
CA GLY A 159 -35.74 -24.68 -7.06
C GLY A 159 -36.77 -25.24 -6.08
N MET A 160 -36.55 -24.99 -4.78
CA MET A 160 -37.48 -25.40 -3.72
C MET A 160 -38.87 -24.80 -3.91
N GLY A 161 -38.97 -23.52 -4.30
CA GLY A 161 -40.24 -22.85 -4.59
C GLY A 161 -41.00 -23.47 -5.78
N ARG A 162 -40.29 -24.13 -6.70
CA ARG A 162 -40.86 -24.90 -7.82
C ARG A 162 -41.12 -26.37 -7.49
N GLY A 163 -40.90 -26.79 -6.24
CA GLY A 163 -41.06 -28.18 -5.79
C GLY A 163 -39.84 -29.08 -6.02
N ASP A 164 -38.75 -28.55 -6.56
CA ASP A 164 -37.48 -29.29 -6.69
C ASP A 164 -36.64 -29.14 -5.42
N LEU A 165 -36.76 -30.13 -4.53
CA LEU A 165 -36.03 -30.18 -3.26
C LEU A 165 -34.62 -30.79 -3.39
N THR A 166 -34.12 -30.98 -4.61
CA THR A 166 -32.81 -31.61 -4.87
C THR A 166 -31.70 -30.60 -5.20
N VAL A 167 -32.05 -29.34 -5.49
CA VAL A 167 -31.07 -28.28 -5.80
C VAL A 167 -30.31 -27.83 -4.55
N SER A 168 -29.01 -28.08 -4.52
CA SER A 168 -28.11 -27.62 -3.46
C SER A 168 -27.49 -26.26 -3.77
N ALA A 169 -27.33 -25.42 -2.74
CA ALA A 169 -26.62 -24.15 -2.85
C ALA A 169 -25.09 -24.30 -2.93
N GLY A 170 -24.52 -25.44 -2.49
CA GLY A 170 -23.07 -25.70 -2.60
C GLY A 170 -22.14 -24.71 -1.88
N VAL A 171 -22.65 -23.87 -0.98
CA VAL A 171 -21.87 -22.86 -0.24
C VAL A 171 -21.31 -23.49 1.04
N THR A 172 -19.98 -23.48 1.19
CA THR A 172 -19.24 -24.03 2.35
C THR A 172 -18.65 -22.96 3.26
N GLY A 173 -19.10 -21.71 3.13
CA GLY A 173 -18.66 -20.59 3.98
C GLY A 173 -19.09 -20.77 5.44
N HIS A 174 -18.36 -20.11 6.34
CA HIS A 174 -18.74 -19.98 7.76
C HIS A 174 -19.39 -18.61 8.05
N ASP A 175 -19.56 -17.79 7.01
CA ASP A 175 -20.24 -16.50 7.06
C ASP A 175 -21.77 -16.67 7.10
N GLU A 176 -22.48 -15.55 7.16
CA GLU A 176 -23.94 -15.50 7.19
C GLU A 176 -24.56 -16.21 5.98
N VAL A 177 -23.91 -16.12 4.80
CA VAL A 177 -24.38 -16.79 3.58
C VAL A 177 -24.23 -18.31 3.68
N GLY A 178 -23.12 -18.80 4.24
CA GLY A 178 -22.94 -20.22 4.53
C GLY A 178 -23.96 -20.76 5.55
N GLN A 179 -24.27 -19.99 6.60
CA GLN A 179 -25.31 -20.35 7.56
C GLN A 179 -26.71 -20.40 6.93
N MET A 180 -27.03 -19.46 6.02
CA MET A 180 -28.26 -19.49 5.22
C MET A 180 -28.33 -20.74 4.34
N ALA A 181 -27.25 -21.09 3.64
CA ALA A 181 -27.19 -22.29 2.81
C ALA A 181 -27.39 -23.58 3.63
N ALA A 182 -26.80 -23.66 4.83
CA ALA A 182 -26.99 -24.78 5.74
C ALA A 182 -28.43 -24.87 6.26
N ALA A 183 -29.05 -23.73 6.59
CA ALA A 183 -30.45 -23.67 7.01
C ALA A 183 -31.41 -24.12 5.89
N LEU A 184 -31.16 -23.67 4.65
CA LEU A 184 -31.91 -24.09 3.47
C LEU A 184 -31.83 -25.60 3.26
N THR A 185 -30.62 -26.18 3.39
CA THR A 185 -30.41 -27.63 3.25
C THR A 185 -31.21 -28.43 4.29
N ARG A 186 -31.28 -27.93 5.54
CA ARG A 186 -32.12 -28.55 6.58
C ARG A 186 -33.60 -28.46 6.23
N ALA A 187 -34.08 -27.30 5.77
CA ALA A 187 -35.47 -27.11 5.37
C ALA A 187 -35.89 -28.05 4.23
N GLN A 188 -35.07 -28.15 3.18
CA GLN A 188 -35.28 -29.08 2.06
C GLN A 188 -35.34 -30.54 2.55
N THR A 189 -34.49 -30.92 3.50
CA THR A 189 -34.47 -32.29 4.04
C THR A 189 -35.73 -32.59 4.86
N SER A 190 -36.16 -31.66 5.71
CA SER A 190 -37.42 -31.82 6.47
C SER A 190 -38.63 -31.89 5.55
N LEU A 191 -38.70 -31.03 4.52
CA LEU A 191 -39.79 -31.07 3.53
C LEU A 191 -39.83 -32.40 2.76
N ARG A 192 -38.68 -32.93 2.33
CA ARG A 192 -38.61 -34.25 1.69
C ARG A 192 -39.11 -35.36 2.62
N SER A 193 -38.73 -35.31 3.89
CA SER A 193 -39.21 -36.28 4.89
C SER A 193 -40.73 -36.21 5.08
N THR A 194 -41.29 -34.99 5.17
CA THR A 194 -42.74 -34.79 5.29
C THR A 194 -43.47 -35.32 4.06
N LEU A 195 -43.01 -35.01 2.85
CA LEU A 195 -43.62 -35.48 1.61
C LEU A 195 -43.53 -37.01 1.45
N ALA A 196 -42.42 -37.62 1.88
CA ALA A 196 -42.30 -39.07 1.92
C ALA A 196 -43.34 -39.71 2.84
N GLY A 197 -43.56 -39.14 4.04
CA GLY A 197 -44.60 -39.59 4.95
C GLY A 197 -46.02 -39.42 4.40
N VAL A 198 -46.30 -38.32 3.67
CA VAL A 198 -47.58 -38.12 2.97
C VAL A 198 -47.80 -39.18 1.87
N ALA A 199 -46.75 -39.52 1.12
CA ALA A 199 -46.82 -40.56 0.09
C ALA A 199 -47.09 -41.96 0.68
N GLU A 200 -46.44 -42.28 1.81
CA GLU A 200 -46.66 -43.53 2.54
C GLU A 200 -48.09 -43.61 3.10
N ALA A 201 -48.56 -42.55 3.76
CA ALA A 201 -49.93 -42.47 4.27
C ALA A 201 -50.99 -42.59 3.15
N SER A 202 -50.74 -41.98 1.99
CA SER A 202 -51.62 -42.10 0.82
C SER A 202 -51.67 -43.53 0.28
N THR A 203 -50.54 -44.25 0.30
CA THR A 203 -50.46 -45.66 -0.11
C THR A 203 -51.25 -46.56 0.84
N MET A 204 -51.11 -46.35 2.15
CA MET A 204 -51.91 -47.08 3.16
C MET A 204 -53.40 -46.79 3.02
N LEU A 205 -53.78 -45.53 2.76
CA LEU A 205 -55.18 -45.15 2.54
C LEU A 205 -55.76 -45.81 1.28
N ALA A 206 -54.99 -45.91 0.20
CA ALA A 206 -55.39 -46.62 -1.01
C ALA A 206 -55.65 -48.11 -0.71
N ALA A 207 -54.73 -48.78 -0.03
CA ALA A 207 -54.90 -50.18 0.38
C ALA A 207 -56.12 -50.39 1.28
N ALA A 208 -56.33 -49.53 2.29
CA ALA A 208 -57.50 -49.58 3.15
C ALA A 208 -58.82 -49.36 2.38
N SER A 209 -58.80 -48.52 1.34
CA SER A 209 -59.95 -48.29 0.47
C SER A 209 -60.26 -49.51 -0.41
N GLU A 210 -59.24 -50.24 -0.87
CA GLU A 210 -59.39 -51.52 -1.57
C GLU A 210 -59.99 -52.60 -0.65
N GLU A 211 -59.48 -52.73 0.58
CA GLU A 211 -60.03 -53.65 1.59
C GLU A 211 -61.48 -53.31 1.93
N MET A 212 -61.80 -52.02 2.12
CA MET A 212 -63.17 -51.57 2.38
C MET A 212 -64.10 -51.88 1.21
N THR A 213 -63.63 -51.74 -0.03
CA THR A 213 -64.40 -52.10 -1.23
C THR A 213 -64.66 -53.61 -1.27
N ALA A 214 -63.66 -54.43 -0.97
CA ALA A 214 -63.79 -55.88 -0.91
C ALA A 214 -64.77 -56.34 0.20
N ALA A 215 -64.68 -55.74 1.39
CA ALA A 215 -65.60 -56.00 2.49
C ALA A 215 -67.04 -55.59 2.12
N GLY A 216 -67.21 -54.44 1.46
CA GLY A 216 -68.50 -53.99 0.95
C GLY A 216 -69.14 -55.00 0.00
N LEU A 217 -68.36 -55.57 -0.93
CA LEU A 217 -68.83 -56.62 -1.86
C LEU A 217 -69.28 -57.89 -1.13
N GLN A 218 -68.54 -58.32 -0.10
CA GLN A 218 -68.94 -59.48 0.72
C GLN A 218 -70.24 -59.23 1.47
N VAL A 219 -70.43 -58.02 2.02
CA VAL A 219 -71.69 -57.65 2.68
C VAL A 219 -72.85 -57.68 1.69
N THR A 220 -72.67 -57.15 0.48
CA THR A 220 -73.70 -57.21 -0.57
C THR A 220 -74.04 -58.66 -0.94
N GLN A 221 -73.05 -59.54 -1.14
CA GLN A 221 -73.30 -60.96 -1.38
C GLN A 221 -74.06 -61.63 -0.23
N GLY A 222 -73.64 -61.40 1.03
CA GLY A 222 -74.32 -61.95 2.19
C GLY A 222 -75.76 -61.44 2.34
N ALA A 223 -76.01 -60.18 1.98
CA ALA A 223 -77.35 -59.61 1.96
C ALA A 223 -78.24 -60.23 0.87
N GLU A 224 -77.71 -60.48 -0.34
CA GLU A 224 -78.40 -61.21 -1.41
C GLU A 224 -78.75 -62.64 -0.97
N GLU A 225 -77.81 -63.35 -0.34
CA GLU A 225 -78.01 -64.71 0.15
C GLU A 225 -79.04 -64.77 1.29
N THR A 226 -78.99 -63.82 2.21
CA THR A 226 -80.00 -63.65 3.28
C THR A 226 -81.38 -63.37 2.70
N SER A 227 -81.47 -62.50 1.68
CA SER A 227 -82.73 -62.19 0.99
C SER A 227 -83.31 -63.43 0.30
N ALA A 228 -82.46 -64.22 -0.37
CA ALA A 228 -82.87 -65.48 -0.97
C ALA A 228 -83.40 -66.48 0.08
N GLN A 229 -82.71 -66.64 1.21
CA GLN A 229 -83.18 -67.48 2.32
C GLN A 229 -84.50 -67.00 2.91
N ALA A 230 -84.68 -65.68 3.10
CA ALA A 230 -85.92 -65.11 3.56
C ALA A 230 -87.09 -65.43 2.59
N GLY A 231 -86.83 -65.40 1.28
CA GLY A 231 -87.78 -65.85 0.27
C GLY A 231 -88.17 -67.33 0.42
N VAL A 232 -87.20 -68.21 0.69
CA VAL A 232 -87.46 -69.64 0.97
C VAL A 232 -88.30 -69.82 2.24
N VAL A 233 -87.97 -69.10 3.31
CA VAL A 233 -88.71 -69.16 4.58
C VAL A 233 -90.15 -68.65 4.40
N ALA A 234 -90.34 -67.56 3.65
CA ALA A 234 -91.67 -67.04 3.33
C ALA A 234 -92.50 -68.08 2.55
N ALA A 235 -91.92 -68.72 1.54
CA ALA A 235 -92.58 -69.79 0.78
C ALA A 235 -92.93 -71.01 1.67
N ALA A 236 -92.03 -71.40 2.58
CA ALA A 236 -92.30 -72.46 3.55
C ALA A 236 -93.44 -72.08 4.52
N ALA A 237 -93.45 -70.84 5.01
CA ALA A 237 -94.51 -70.32 5.87
C ALA A 237 -95.87 -70.29 5.15
N GLU A 238 -95.92 -69.92 3.86
CA GLU A 238 -97.12 -70.02 3.03
C GLU A 238 -97.63 -71.47 2.89
N GLN A 239 -96.71 -72.43 2.76
CA GLN A 239 -97.06 -73.84 2.66
C GLN A 239 -97.62 -74.37 4.00
N VAL A 240 -97.02 -73.99 5.13
CA VAL A 240 -97.54 -74.31 6.47
C VAL A 240 -98.91 -73.68 6.68
N SER A 241 -99.09 -72.41 6.32
CA SER A 241 -100.37 -71.71 6.41
C SER A 241 -101.47 -72.41 5.60
N ARG A 242 -101.18 -72.79 4.34
CA ARG A 242 -102.10 -73.60 3.52
C ARG A 242 -102.45 -74.94 4.17
N ASN A 243 -101.47 -75.64 4.75
CA ASN A 243 -101.72 -76.90 5.44
C ASN A 243 -102.62 -76.72 6.67
N VAL A 244 -102.43 -75.66 7.47
CA VAL A 244 -103.30 -75.32 8.61
C VAL A 244 -104.72 -75.00 8.16
N GLN A 245 -104.89 -74.37 7.00
CA GLN A 245 -106.20 -74.03 6.44
C GLN A 245 -106.97 -75.24 5.88
N THR A 246 -106.30 -76.39 5.70
CA THR A 246 -106.91 -77.65 5.24
C THR A 246 -107.29 -78.63 6.36
N VAL A 247 -107.13 -78.27 7.64
CA VAL A 247 -107.53 -79.05 8.82
C VAL A 247 -108.77 -78.45 9.47
#